data_AF-A0A850MKZ4-F1
#
_entry.id   AF-A0A850MKZ4-F1
#
_cell.length_a   1.000
_cell.length_b   1.000
_cell.length_c   1.000
_cell.angle_alpha   90.00
_cell.angle_beta   90.00
_cell.angle_gamma   90.00
#
_symmetry.space_group_name_H-M   'P 1'
#
loop_
_entity.id
_entity.type
_entity.pdbx_description
1 polymer ?
#
loop_
_entity_poly.entity_id
_entity_poly.type
_entity_poly.pdbx_seq_one_letter_code
_entity_poly.pdbx_strand_id
1 'polypeptide(L)'
;MKKFSFPLIAITEGAAHLEIPDMNQYRVPTDAPVFYNFLMEFNRDIAILAVKTYQEQQGHSLTILLPLAATGVRGIRFRLELANIERIIMNDASSTAYTLMEHNLELNQLSDSIGIQNEDAIGFLNTFAKRGQRVDVIDVDPFGSPSRFIDSAICALKMKSGLICLTATDMAPLCGVSPQACLRKYGGRPLRTEYCHELAVRLCLNSLITTAAKYEIAIEPLLCYSIDHYIRIYALLHSGALKTDAVLQQLGYIIHCFQCGYRSPISNLLAQSPECPDCGASLDYAGPLWLGKLFNSSFCEKLLMRNAKLQLGTKKRISKMVQFILEEAASPITYHNIHRLCKQYKISPIPMEKLIQNLQKQGFQASRTHFSRVSLRTNASRAHIAHLIQQSNA
;
A
#
# COMPACT_ATOMS: atom_id res chain seq x y z
N MET A 1 -38.55 4.52 -4.20
CA MET A 1 -37.37 4.06 -4.95
C MET A 1 -36.72 5.24 -5.63
N LYS A 2 -35.46 5.55 -5.29
CA LYS A 2 -34.67 6.54 -6.02
C LYS A 2 -34.52 6.07 -7.46
N LYS A 3 -34.79 6.96 -8.43
CA LYS A 3 -34.63 6.65 -9.85
C LYS A 3 -33.23 7.08 -10.28
N PHE A 4 -32.37 6.11 -10.60
CA PHE A 4 -31.09 6.35 -11.21
C PHE A 4 -31.23 6.41 -12.73
N SER A 5 -30.46 7.26 -13.41
CA SER A 5 -30.47 7.42 -14.87
C SER A 5 -29.73 6.30 -15.61
N PHE A 6 -29.21 5.33 -14.88
CA PHE A 6 -28.43 4.21 -15.36
C PHE A 6 -28.91 2.92 -14.68
N PRO A 7 -28.75 1.77 -15.34
CA PRO A 7 -29.15 0.48 -14.78
C PRO A 7 -28.24 0.09 -13.62
N LEU A 8 -28.87 -0.48 -12.59
CA LEU A 8 -28.21 -1.01 -11.42
C LEU A 8 -28.27 -2.54 -11.42
N ILE A 9 -27.22 -3.16 -10.90
CA ILE A 9 -27.17 -4.59 -10.60
C ILE A 9 -26.96 -4.79 -9.10
N ALA A 10 -27.67 -5.76 -8.53
CA ALA A 10 -27.50 -6.16 -7.14
C ALA A 10 -26.26 -7.08 -7.01
N ILE A 11 -25.44 -6.82 -6.01
CA ILE A 11 -24.26 -7.62 -5.69
C ILE A 11 -24.14 -7.80 -4.16
N THR A 12 -23.37 -8.81 -3.76
CA THR A 12 -22.96 -9.00 -2.37
C THR A 12 -21.44 -9.03 -2.30
N GLU A 13 -20.86 -8.24 -1.40
CA GLU A 13 -19.44 -8.32 -1.06
C GLU A 13 -19.27 -8.39 0.45
N GLY A 14 -18.67 -9.49 0.94
CA GLY A 14 -18.62 -9.75 2.37
C GLY A 14 -20.04 -9.80 2.95
N ALA A 15 -20.31 -8.99 3.97
CA ALA A 15 -21.64 -8.85 4.56
C ALA A 15 -22.53 -7.80 3.87
N ALA A 16 -21.97 -6.98 2.98
CA ALA A 16 -22.67 -5.86 2.37
C ALA A 16 -23.51 -6.30 1.16
N HIS A 17 -24.77 -5.85 1.12
CA HIS A 17 -25.64 -5.96 -0.05
C HIS A 17 -25.72 -4.60 -0.73
N LEU A 18 -25.42 -4.53 -2.02
CA LEU A 18 -25.29 -3.26 -2.73
C LEU A 18 -26.00 -3.32 -4.06
N GLU A 19 -26.46 -2.17 -4.52
CA GLU A 19 -26.70 -1.91 -5.92
C GLU A 19 -25.58 -1.02 -6.46
N ILE A 20 -25.05 -1.41 -7.63
CA ILE A 20 -23.98 -0.69 -8.33
C ILE A 20 -24.36 -0.50 -9.80
N PRO A 21 -23.77 0.46 -10.53
CA PRO A 21 -23.97 0.54 -11.98
C PRO A 21 -23.64 -0.80 -12.64
N ASP A 22 -24.38 -1.18 -13.67
CA ASP A 22 -24.07 -2.38 -14.46
C ASP A 22 -22.71 -2.20 -15.16
N MET A 23 -21.67 -2.74 -14.53
CA MET A 23 -20.29 -2.57 -14.96
C MET A 23 -20.03 -3.17 -16.35
N ASN A 24 -20.88 -4.08 -16.85
CA ASN A 24 -20.74 -4.66 -18.19
C ASN A 24 -21.02 -3.65 -19.31
N GLN A 25 -21.64 -2.52 -18.99
CA GLN A 25 -21.95 -1.46 -19.96
C GLN A 25 -20.78 -0.50 -20.18
N TYR A 26 -19.71 -0.66 -19.41
CA TYR A 26 -18.57 0.24 -19.41
C TYR A 26 -17.29 -0.50 -19.78
N ARG A 27 -16.44 0.17 -20.57
CA ARG A 27 -15.22 -0.44 -21.09
C ARG A 27 -14.15 -0.59 -20.00
N VAL A 28 -14.07 0.42 -19.14
CA VAL A 28 -13.28 0.39 -17.91
C VAL A 28 -14.11 0.89 -16.73
N PRO A 29 -13.84 0.42 -15.49
CA PRO A 29 -14.66 0.79 -14.34
C PRO A 29 -14.75 2.29 -14.04
N THR A 30 -13.76 3.08 -14.49
CA THR A 30 -13.73 4.55 -14.32
C THR A 30 -14.71 5.29 -15.23
N ASP A 31 -15.26 4.62 -16.25
CA ASP A 31 -16.27 5.22 -17.14
C ASP A 31 -17.67 5.15 -16.54
N ALA A 32 -17.87 4.35 -15.49
CA ALA A 32 -19.15 4.21 -14.81
C ALA A 32 -19.51 5.49 -14.03
N PRO A 33 -20.82 5.84 -13.94
CA PRO A 33 -21.28 7.05 -13.24
C PRO A 33 -20.96 7.03 -11.75
N VAL A 34 -20.88 5.85 -11.15
CA VAL A 34 -20.32 5.63 -9.83
C VAL A 34 -19.39 4.43 -9.89
N PHE A 35 -18.17 4.61 -9.41
CA PHE A 35 -17.15 3.58 -9.55
C PHE A 35 -17.38 2.40 -8.60
N TYR A 36 -17.23 1.20 -9.14
CA TYR A 36 -17.03 -0.02 -8.38
C TYR A 36 -16.04 -0.92 -9.11
N ASN A 37 -15.15 -1.57 -8.37
CA ASN A 37 -14.21 -2.54 -8.95
C ASN A 37 -14.19 -3.82 -8.13
N PHE A 38 -14.60 -4.92 -8.75
CA PHE A 38 -14.60 -6.26 -8.16
C PHE A 38 -13.19 -6.71 -7.74
N LEU A 39 -12.14 -6.31 -8.47
CA LEU A 39 -10.76 -6.66 -8.11
C LEU A 39 -10.29 -6.03 -6.79
N MET A 40 -10.98 -4.97 -6.33
CA MET A 40 -10.67 -4.28 -5.08
C MET A 40 -11.29 -4.96 -3.84
N GLU A 41 -12.02 -6.08 -3.98
CA GLU A 41 -12.48 -6.87 -2.83
C GLU A 41 -11.28 -7.28 -1.95
N PHE A 42 -10.17 -7.69 -2.56
CA PHE A 42 -8.93 -8.02 -1.85
C PHE A 42 -8.39 -6.85 -1.00
N ASN A 43 -8.46 -5.62 -1.53
CA ASN A 43 -8.06 -4.41 -0.80
C ASN A 43 -8.98 -4.18 0.41
N ARG A 44 -10.30 -4.32 0.21
CA ARG A 44 -11.31 -4.10 1.24
C ARG A 44 -11.27 -5.16 2.34
N ASP A 45 -11.03 -6.43 1.99
CA ASP A 45 -10.82 -7.51 2.95
C ASP A 45 -9.60 -7.26 3.84
N ILE A 46 -8.48 -6.80 3.27
CA ILE A 46 -7.30 -6.43 4.06
C ILE A 46 -7.59 -5.21 4.93
N ALA A 47 -8.36 -4.23 4.44
CA ALA A 47 -8.74 -3.07 5.24
C ALA A 47 -9.58 -3.47 6.47
N ILE A 48 -10.54 -4.39 6.32
CA ILE A 48 -11.26 -4.99 7.46
C ILE A 48 -10.28 -5.59 8.48
N LEU A 49 -9.34 -6.41 8.01
CA LEU A 49 -8.37 -7.06 8.89
C LEU A 49 -7.42 -6.07 9.57
N ALA A 50 -6.95 -5.05 8.85
CA ALA A 50 -6.05 -4.03 9.36
C ALA A 50 -6.74 -3.16 10.42
N VAL A 51 -7.96 -2.68 10.14
CA VAL A 51 -8.74 -1.89 11.10
C VAL A 51 -9.10 -2.72 12.32
N LYS A 52 -9.49 -3.99 12.16
CA LYS A 52 -9.72 -4.91 13.29
C LYS A 52 -8.46 -5.14 14.12
N THR A 53 -7.30 -5.27 13.47
CA THR A 53 -6.02 -5.45 14.16
C THR A 53 -5.65 -4.21 14.98
N TYR A 54 -5.84 -3.03 14.40
CA TYR A 54 -5.63 -1.75 15.06
C TYR A 54 -6.61 -1.52 16.22
N GLN A 55 -7.91 -1.77 16.03
CA GLN A 55 -8.94 -1.58 17.05
C GLN A 55 -8.63 -2.33 18.35
N GLU A 56 -8.28 -3.62 18.24
CA GLU A 56 -7.96 -4.46 19.40
C GLU A 56 -6.68 -3.99 20.14
N GLN A 57 -5.83 -3.18 19.50
CA GLN A 57 -4.65 -2.57 20.15
C GLN A 57 -4.99 -1.26 20.86
N GLN A 58 -6.00 -0.51 20.39
CA GLN A 58 -6.38 0.77 21.00
C GLN A 58 -7.27 0.62 22.24
N GLY A 59 -8.08 -0.45 22.30
CA GLY A 59 -8.93 -0.73 23.46
C GLY A 59 -10.11 0.25 23.64
N HIS A 60 -10.45 1.05 22.63
CA HIS A 60 -11.60 1.95 22.62
C HIS A 60 -12.36 1.88 21.29
N SER A 61 -13.56 2.47 21.24
CA SER A 61 -14.36 2.57 20.02
C SER A 61 -13.70 3.50 19.00
N LEU A 62 -13.87 3.21 17.71
CA LEU A 62 -13.21 3.95 16.64
C LEU A 62 -14.15 4.94 15.93
N THR A 63 -13.63 6.11 15.59
CA THR A 63 -14.19 7.00 14.58
C THR A 63 -13.42 6.88 13.27
N ILE A 64 -14.11 6.60 12.16
CA ILE A 64 -13.52 6.32 10.85
C ILE A 64 -14.05 7.31 9.80
N LEU A 65 -13.14 7.90 9.01
CA LEU A 65 -13.49 8.72 7.84
C LEU A 65 -13.11 8.03 6.54
N LEU A 66 -14.05 8.06 5.58
CA LEU A 66 -13.87 7.56 4.22
C LEU A 66 -14.10 8.73 3.25
N PRO A 67 -13.06 9.55 2.96
CA PRO A 67 -13.19 10.77 2.16
C PRO A 67 -13.63 10.56 0.70
N LEU A 68 -13.47 9.33 0.17
CA LEU A 68 -13.67 8.95 -1.23
C LEU A 68 -14.42 7.61 -1.27
N ALA A 69 -15.72 7.63 -0.98
CA ALA A 69 -16.48 6.43 -0.67
C ALA A 69 -17.19 5.79 -1.87
N ALA A 70 -17.39 6.51 -2.98
CA ALA A 70 -18.10 6.05 -4.17
C ALA A 70 -19.45 5.39 -3.82
N THR A 71 -19.57 4.07 -4.01
CA THR A 71 -20.78 3.29 -3.70
C THR A 71 -21.06 3.12 -2.21
N GLY A 72 -20.09 3.45 -1.34
CA GLY A 72 -20.18 3.25 0.10
C GLY A 72 -19.75 1.87 0.60
N VAL A 73 -19.38 0.94 -0.30
CA VAL A 73 -19.06 -0.46 0.03
C VAL A 73 -18.11 -0.60 1.22
N ARG A 74 -17.06 0.22 1.29
CA ARG A 74 -16.05 0.14 2.34
C ARG A 74 -16.63 0.48 3.72
N GLY A 75 -17.42 1.54 3.82
CA GLY A 75 -18.04 1.96 5.09
C GLY A 75 -19.15 1.03 5.54
N ILE A 76 -19.95 0.53 4.59
CA ILE A 76 -20.98 -0.47 4.86
C ILE A 76 -20.33 -1.75 5.41
N ARG A 77 -19.31 -2.28 4.72
CA ARG A 77 -18.57 -3.45 5.20
C ARG A 77 -17.91 -3.20 6.57
N PHE A 78 -17.31 -2.03 6.79
CA PHE A 78 -16.74 -1.69 8.10
C PHE A 78 -17.79 -1.75 9.19
N ARG A 79 -19.00 -1.21 8.98
CA ARG A 79 -20.07 -1.28 9.98
C ARG A 79 -20.59 -2.69 10.22
N LEU A 80 -20.72 -3.50 9.17
CA LEU A 80 -21.29 -4.85 9.28
C LEU A 80 -20.29 -5.89 9.82
N GLU A 81 -19.00 -5.72 9.53
CA GLU A 81 -17.99 -6.76 9.78
C GLU A 81 -17.04 -6.42 10.96
N LEU A 82 -17.10 -5.19 11.49
CA LEU A 82 -16.32 -4.75 12.64
C LEU A 82 -17.24 -4.38 13.81
N ALA A 83 -16.90 -4.85 15.01
CA ALA A 83 -17.55 -4.43 16.24
C ALA A 83 -16.98 -3.09 16.73
N ASN A 84 -17.56 -2.48 17.78
CA ASN A 84 -16.98 -1.34 18.52
C ASN A 84 -16.57 -0.13 17.65
N ILE A 85 -17.35 0.19 16.62
CA ILE A 85 -17.19 1.43 15.87
C ILE A 85 -18.17 2.46 16.45
N GLU A 86 -17.65 3.58 16.91
CA GLU A 86 -18.46 4.69 17.40
C GLU A 86 -19.15 5.41 16.24
N ARG A 87 -18.37 5.74 15.22
CA ARG A 87 -18.87 6.53 14.09
C ARG A 87 -18.10 6.20 12.81
N ILE A 88 -18.84 6.12 11.70
CA ILE A 88 -18.29 6.14 10.35
C ILE A 88 -18.88 7.35 9.66
N ILE A 89 -18.04 8.12 8.97
CA ILE A 89 -18.51 9.16 8.06
C ILE A 89 -17.90 8.91 6.69
N MET A 90 -18.76 8.76 5.70
CA MET A 90 -18.40 8.60 4.30
C MET A 90 -18.60 9.92 3.55
N ASN A 91 -17.76 10.19 2.58
CA ASN A 91 -17.85 11.36 1.73
C ASN A 91 -17.59 10.97 0.28
N ASP A 92 -18.25 11.65 -0.64
CA ASP A 92 -17.87 11.66 -2.05
C ASP A 92 -18.21 13.00 -2.69
N ALA A 93 -17.38 13.49 -3.62
CA ALA A 93 -17.64 14.75 -4.31
C ALA A 93 -18.77 14.64 -5.34
N SER A 94 -19.03 13.43 -5.87
CA SER A 94 -20.11 13.19 -6.83
C SER A 94 -21.46 13.10 -6.12
N SER A 95 -22.39 13.98 -6.49
CA SER A 95 -23.78 13.93 -6.00
C SER A 95 -24.49 12.63 -6.41
N THR A 96 -24.10 12.06 -7.56
CA THR A 96 -24.57 10.73 -8.00
C THR A 96 -24.05 9.63 -7.09
N ALA A 97 -22.77 9.68 -6.70
CA ALA A 97 -22.20 8.74 -5.75
C ALA A 97 -22.84 8.88 -4.36
N TYR A 98 -23.04 10.11 -3.88
CA TYR A 98 -23.76 10.38 -2.63
C TYR A 98 -25.17 9.76 -2.63
N THR A 99 -25.95 9.97 -3.70
CA THR A 99 -27.31 9.43 -3.81
C THR A 99 -27.31 7.89 -3.83
N LEU A 100 -26.35 7.28 -4.54
CA LEU A 100 -26.21 5.82 -4.57
C LEU A 100 -25.74 5.25 -3.23
N MET A 101 -24.85 5.96 -2.55
CA MET A 101 -24.38 5.61 -1.21
C MET A 101 -25.51 5.63 -0.20
N GLU A 102 -26.36 6.65 -0.22
CA GLU A 102 -27.56 6.75 0.62
C GLU A 102 -28.52 5.58 0.35
N HIS A 103 -28.76 5.24 -0.92
CA HIS A 103 -29.56 4.07 -1.31
C HIS A 103 -28.96 2.75 -0.78
N ASN A 104 -27.65 2.56 -0.93
CA ASN A 104 -26.97 1.38 -0.41
C ASN A 104 -27.00 1.29 1.12
N LEU A 105 -27.02 2.42 1.84
CA LEU A 105 -27.22 2.43 3.29
C LEU A 105 -28.63 1.97 3.66
N GLU A 106 -29.66 2.41 2.95
CA GLU A 106 -31.05 1.95 3.14
C GLU A 106 -31.16 0.44 2.94
N LEU A 107 -30.55 -0.12 1.89
CA LEU A 107 -30.55 -1.55 1.60
C LEU A 107 -29.96 -2.40 2.74
N ASN A 108 -29.02 -1.85 3.52
CA ASN A 108 -28.39 -2.54 4.65
C ASN A 108 -28.96 -2.11 6.01
N GLN A 109 -29.99 -1.24 6.03
CA GLN A 109 -30.57 -0.68 7.27
C GLN A 109 -29.54 0.09 8.12
N LEU A 110 -28.64 0.83 7.46
CA LEU A 110 -27.51 1.54 8.09
C LEU A 110 -27.62 3.06 8.07
N SER A 111 -28.73 3.63 7.59
CA SER A 111 -28.91 5.07 7.40
C SER A 111 -28.69 5.90 8.67
N ASP A 112 -29.14 5.42 9.83
CA ASP A 112 -28.94 6.12 11.11
C ASP A 112 -27.56 5.88 11.74
N SER A 113 -26.81 4.93 11.16
CA SER A 113 -25.61 4.37 11.75
C SER A 113 -24.33 4.97 11.14
N ILE A 114 -24.38 5.35 9.86
CA ILE A 114 -23.26 5.91 9.10
C ILE A 114 -23.63 7.31 8.60
N GLY A 115 -22.81 8.30 8.91
CA GLY A 115 -22.96 9.64 8.33
C GLY A 115 -22.46 9.68 6.89
N ILE A 116 -23.13 10.44 6.03
CA ILE A 116 -22.70 10.69 4.65
C ILE A 116 -22.58 12.19 4.40
N GLN A 117 -21.64 12.59 3.54
CA GLN A 117 -21.44 13.96 3.09
C GLN A 117 -21.17 14.01 1.58
N ASN A 118 -21.52 15.13 0.94
CA ASN A 118 -21.26 15.38 -0.47
C ASN A 118 -20.35 16.61 -0.63
N GLU A 119 -19.07 16.45 -0.33
CA GLU A 119 -18.07 17.51 -0.34
C GLU A 119 -16.81 17.09 -1.11
N ASP A 120 -16.00 18.07 -1.52
CA ASP A 120 -14.62 17.77 -1.91
C ASP A 120 -13.85 17.14 -0.74
N ALA A 121 -13.07 16.10 -1.02
CA ALA A 121 -12.37 15.33 0.00
C ALA A 121 -11.40 16.16 0.87
N ILE A 122 -10.76 17.19 0.32
CA ILE A 122 -9.86 18.07 1.11
C ILE A 122 -10.69 18.94 2.05
N GLY A 123 -11.77 19.54 1.54
CA GLY A 123 -12.71 20.31 2.35
C GLY A 123 -13.28 19.48 3.49
N PHE A 124 -13.80 18.29 3.17
CA PHE A 124 -14.30 17.30 4.10
C PHE A 124 -13.31 16.98 5.22
N LEU A 125 -12.08 16.57 4.87
CA LEU A 125 -11.05 16.22 5.86
C LEU A 125 -10.70 17.39 6.79
N ASN A 126 -10.61 18.60 6.24
CA ASN A 126 -10.26 19.79 7.03
C ASN A 126 -11.33 20.16 8.06
N THR A 127 -12.59 19.73 7.90
CA THR A 127 -13.62 19.91 8.94
C THR A 127 -13.28 19.17 10.24
N PHE A 128 -12.44 18.13 10.19
CA PHE A 128 -12.00 17.33 11.35
C PHE A 128 -10.59 17.69 11.85
N ALA A 129 -9.91 18.67 11.24
CA ALA A 129 -8.54 19.04 11.60
C ALA A 129 -8.44 19.74 12.98
N LYS A 130 -9.57 20.29 13.47
CA LYS A 130 -9.65 21.01 14.75
C LYS A 130 -9.37 20.06 15.92
N ARG A 131 -8.70 20.60 16.95
CA ARG A 131 -8.43 19.87 18.20
C ARG A 131 -9.75 19.39 18.82
N GLY A 132 -9.82 18.11 19.16
CA GLY A 132 -11.03 17.47 19.71
C GLY A 132 -11.96 16.83 18.67
N GLN A 133 -11.78 17.12 17.37
CA GLN A 133 -12.59 16.53 16.28
C GLN A 133 -11.84 15.48 15.46
N ARG A 134 -10.54 15.30 15.75
CA ARG A 134 -9.68 14.35 15.06
C ARG A 134 -10.10 12.91 15.29
N VAL A 135 -9.95 12.09 14.25
CA VAL A 135 -10.48 10.74 14.18
C VAL A 135 -9.40 9.67 14.32
N ASP A 136 -9.82 8.42 14.48
CA ASP A 136 -8.91 7.29 14.69
C ASP A 136 -8.37 6.70 13.39
N VAL A 137 -9.20 6.63 12.35
CA VAL A 137 -8.86 5.98 11.09
C VAL A 137 -9.31 6.85 9.93
N ILE A 138 -8.44 7.01 8.94
CA ILE A 138 -8.78 7.60 7.64
C ILE A 138 -8.30 6.66 6.54
N ASP A 139 -9.19 6.32 5.61
CA ASP A 139 -8.87 5.52 4.43
C ASP A 139 -8.98 6.36 3.14
N VAL A 140 -7.83 6.77 2.61
CA VAL A 140 -7.71 7.56 1.38
C VAL A 140 -7.52 6.60 0.20
N ASP A 141 -8.60 6.40 -0.58
CA ASP A 141 -8.66 5.44 -1.69
C ASP A 141 -9.08 6.09 -3.02
N PRO A 142 -8.25 6.98 -3.62
CA PRO A 142 -8.60 7.72 -4.82
C PRO A 142 -8.36 6.94 -6.11
N PHE A 143 -8.87 7.50 -7.21
CA PHE A 143 -8.31 7.23 -8.54
C PHE A 143 -6.96 7.92 -8.70
N GLY A 144 -5.93 7.13 -8.95
CA GLY A 144 -4.57 7.60 -9.16
C GLY A 144 -3.83 7.83 -7.85
N SER A 145 -3.47 9.08 -7.58
CA SER A 145 -2.54 9.43 -6.50
C SER A 145 -3.25 9.87 -5.22
N PRO A 146 -2.85 9.36 -4.04
CA PRO A 146 -3.29 9.88 -2.76
C PRO A 146 -2.59 11.19 -2.35
N SER A 147 -1.53 11.59 -3.05
CA SER A 147 -0.62 12.66 -2.61
C SER A 147 -1.31 13.97 -2.24
N ARG A 148 -2.37 14.37 -2.96
CA ARG A 148 -3.09 15.63 -2.71
C ARG A 148 -3.94 15.62 -1.42
N PHE A 149 -4.23 14.45 -0.86
CA PHE A 149 -5.09 14.30 0.32
C PHE A 149 -4.28 14.02 1.60
N ILE A 150 -2.99 13.67 1.46
CA ILE A 150 -2.12 13.26 2.58
C ILE A 150 -2.08 14.32 3.68
N ASP A 151 -1.87 15.58 3.32
CA ASP A 151 -1.72 16.70 4.26
C ASP A 151 -2.97 16.90 5.14
N SER A 152 -4.15 17.01 4.52
CA SER A 152 -5.43 17.12 5.23
C SER A 152 -5.78 15.86 6.02
N ALA A 153 -5.44 14.67 5.52
CA ALA A 153 -5.66 13.42 6.24
C ALA A 153 -4.82 13.35 7.54
N ILE A 154 -3.54 13.76 7.48
CA ILE A 154 -2.69 13.86 8.67
C ILE A 154 -3.30 14.84 9.67
N CYS A 155 -3.75 16.00 9.22
CA CYS A 155 -4.32 17.03 10.10
C CYS A 155 -5.61 16.56 10.80
N ALA A 156 -6.41 15.72 10.14
CA ALA A 156 -7.66 15.17 10.64
C ALA A 156 -7.50 13.92 11.54
N LEU A 157 -6.33 13.29 11.57
CA LEU A 157 -6.05 12.10 12.39
C LEU A 157 -5.60 12.45 13.80
N LYS A 158 -5.89 11.56 14.76
CA LYS A 158 -5.31 11.64 16.11
C LYS A 158 -3.78 11.49 16.02
N MET A 159 -3.06 12.50 16.49
CA MET A 159 -1.60 12.60 16.25
C MET A 159 -0.74 11.57 16.99
N LYS A 160 -1.30 10.86 17.99
CA LYS A 160 -0.55 9.89 18.80
C LYS A 160 -0.75 8.43 18.39
N SER A 161 -1.83 8.15 17.66
CA SER A 161 -2.22 6.77 17.34
C SER A 161 -3.06 6.63 16.08
N GLY A 162 -3.32 7.72 15.34
CA GLY A 162 -4.18 7.69 14.17
C GLY A 162 -3.64 6.74 13.11
N LEU A 163 -4.53 5.89 12.58
CA LEU A 163 -4.25 4.98 11.49
C LEU A 163 -4.57 5.64 10.15
N ILE A 164 -3.52 5.89 9.36
CA ILE A 164 -3.68 6.32 7.98
C ILE A 164 -3.60 5.13 7.05
N CYS A 165 -4.57 5.03 6.14
CA CYS A 165 -4.57 4.04 5.08
C CYS A 165 -4.55 4.78 3.73
N LEU A 166 -3.57 4.48 2.87
CA LEU A 166 -3.43 5.11 1.56
C LEU A 166 -3.42 4.04 0.47
N THR A 167 -4.25 4.22 -0.55
CA THR A 167 -4.12 3.49 -1.82
C THR A 167 -3.57 4.43 -2.88
N ALA A 168 -2.64 3.94 -3.70
CA ALA A 168 -2.29 4.61 -4.96
C ALA A 168 -2.42 3.64 -6.13
N THR A 169 -3.11 4.06 -7.18
CA THR A 169 -3.32 3.28 -8.41
C THR A 169 -2.56 3.85 -9.60
N ASP A 170 -1.89 5.01 -9.46
CA ASP A 170 -1.05 5.61 -10.52
C ASP A 170 0.36 4.99 -10.57
N MET A 171 0.40 3.68 -10.85
CA MET A 171 1.64 2.90 -10.94
C MET A 171 2.56 3.36 -12.07
N ALA A 172 2.05 3.96 -13.15
CA ALA A 172 2.89 4.42 -14.26
C ALA A 172 3.93 5.47 -13.84
N PRO A 173 3.56 6.58 -13.16
CA PRO A 173 4.51 7.47 -12.51
C PRO A 173 5.46 6.73 -11.55
N LEU A 174 4.91 6.00 -10.58
CA LEU A 174 5.68 5.38 -9.49
C LEU A 174 6.69 4.33 -9.97
N CYS A 175 6.40 3.62 -11.06
CA CYS A 175 7.27 2.62 -11.67
C CYS A 175 8.20 3.17 -12.75
N GLY A 176 8.29 4.50 -12.89
CA GLY A 176 9.27 5.16 -13.76
C GLY A 176 8.87 5.29 -15.23
N VAL A 177 7.60 5.07 -15.60
CA VAL A 177 7.11 5.39 -16.95
C VAL A 177 7.02 6.90 -17.17
N SER A 178 6.68 7.65 -16.12
CA SER A 178 6.59 9.11 -16.15
C SER A 178 7.32 9.74 -14.94
N PRO A 179 8.67 9.79 -14.95
CA PRO A 179 9.46 10.21 -13.80
C PRO A 179 9.13 11.61 -13.27
N GLN A 180 8.87 12.56 -14.17
CA GLN A 180 8.51 13.93 -13.78
C GLN A 180 7.15 14.00 -13.07
N ALA A 181 6.20 13.14 -13.44
CA ALA A 181 4.92 13.05 -12.74
C ALA A 181 5.11 12.46 -11.34
N CYS A 182 6.00 11.47 -11.19
CA CYS A 182 6.34 10.92 -9.88
C CYS A 182 6.99 11.96 -8.97
N LEU A 183 7.96 12.72 -9.49
CA LEU A 183 8.61 13.79 -8.74
C LEU A 183 7.60 14.84 -8.23
N ARG A 184 6.70 15.32 -9.10
CA ARG A 184 5.68 16.30 -8.71
C ARG A 184 4.70 15.79 -7.65
N LYS A 185 4.36 14.50 -7.67
CA LYS A 185 3.35 13.92 -6.77
C LYS A 185 3.95 13.39 -5.46
N TYR A 186 5.15 12.81 -5.52
CA TYR A 186 5.73 12.03 -4.44
C TYR A 186 7.08 12.56 -3.92
N GLY A 187 7.64 13.59 -4.57
CA GLY A 187 8.88 14.23 -4.15
C GLY A 187 10.15 13.41 -4.39
N GLY A 188 10.04 12.25 -5.07
CA GLY A 188 11.17 11.36 -5.35
C GLY A 188 11.25 10.90 -6.80
N ARG A 189 12.47 10.65 -7.28
CA ARG A 189 12.77 10.11 -8.60
C ARG A 189 12.54 8.59 -8.61
N PRO A 190 11.70 8.05 -9.51
CA PRO A 190 11.55 6.61 -9.70
C PRO A 190 12.61 6.05 -10.64
N LEU A 191 12.80 4.73 -10.63
CA LEU A 191 13.54 4.00 -11.66
C LEU A 191 12.72 2.85 -12.23
N ARG A 192 12.88 2.59 -13.53
CA ARG A 192 12.22 1.47 -14.23
C ARG A 192 13.03 0.18 -14.09
N THR A 193 13.15 -0.32 -12.87
CA THR A 193 13.90 -1.55 -12.55
C THR A 193 13.00 -2.78 -12.47
N GLU A 194 13.58 -3.96 -12.23
CA GLU A 194 12.82 -5.17 -11.90
C GLU A 194 12.06 -5.09 -10.57
N TYR A 195 12.50 -4.18 -9.69
CA TYR A 195 11.94 -3.93 -8.36
C TYR A 195 11.17 -2.61 -8.26
N CYS A 196 10.67 -2.11 -9.39
CA CYS A 196 9.94 -0.83 -9.45
C CYS A 196 8.68 -0.80 -8.56
N HIS A 197 8.03 -1.94 -8.31
CA HIS A 197 6.87 -2.02 -7.42
C HIS A 197 7.25 -1.76 -5.95
N GLU A 198 8.44 -2.17 -5.52
CA GLU A 198 8.95 -1.83 -4.19
C GLU A 198 9.36 -0.35 -4.12
N LEU A 199 9.99 0.17 -5.19
CA LEU A 199 10.28 1.61 -5.29
C LEU A 199 9.00 2.44 -5.17
N ALA A 200 7.93 2.01 -5.85
CA ALA A 200 6.62 2.66 -5.80
C ALA A 200 6.10 2.82 -4.37
N VAL A 201 6.10 1.72 -3.59
CA VAL A 201 5.69 1.74 -2.18
C VAL A 201 6.56 2.71 -1.37
N ARG A 202 7.90 2.63 -1.53
CA ARG A 202 8.86 3.45 -0.77
C ARG A 202 8.80 4.95 -1.13
N LEU A 203 8.47 5.29 -2.38
CA LEU A 203 8.27 6.66 -2.84
C LEU A 203 6.97 7.25 -2.30
N CYS A 204 5.88 6.49 -2.34
CA CYS A 204 4.61 6.93 -1.75
C CYS A 204 4.72 7.11 -0.23
N LEU A 205 5.45 6.20 0.44
CA LEU A 205 5.71 6.30 1.87
C LEU A 205 6.60 7.50 2.21
N ASN A 206 7.59 7.84 1.36
CA ASN A 206 8.36 9.08 1.50
C ASN A 206 7.48 10.33 1.43
N SER A 207 6.51 10.38 0.50
CA SER A 207 5.56 11.49 0.41
C SER A 207 4.74 11.66 1.70
N LEU A 208 4.28 10.54 2.28
CA LEU A 208 3.60 10.53 3.58
C LEU A 208 4.52 11.03 4.71
N ILE A 209 5.72 10.47 4.83
CA ILE A 209 6.69 10.80 5.89
C ILE A 209 7.08 12.28 5.84
N THR A 210 7.49 12.77 4.67
CA THR A 210 7.95 14.16 4.52
C THR A 210 6.84 15.18 4.73
N THR A 211 5.58 14.82 4.42
CA THR A 211 4.42 15.67 4.74
C THR A 211 4.14 15.68 6.23
N ALA A 212 4.13 14.51 6.88
CA ALA A 212 3.89 14.40 8.32
C ALA A 212 4.98 15.08 9.17
N ALA A 213 6.22 15.07 8.69
CA ALA A 213 7.35 15.68 9.38
C ALA A 213 7.17 17.20 9.61
N LYS A 214 6.46 17.90 8.72
CA LYS A 214 6.14 19.34 8.87
C LYS A 214 5.34 19.64 10.14
N TYR A 215 4.68 18.63 10.69
CA TYR A 215 3.85 18.70 11.88
C TYR A 215 4.47 17.97 13.09
N GLU A 216 5.76 17.61 13.02
CA GLU A 216 6.45 16.82 14.04
C GLU A 216 5.77 15.47 14.33
N ILE A 217 5.29 14.82 13.26
CA ILE A 217 4.66 13.51 13.33
C ILE A 217 5.57 12.48 12.67
N ALA A 218 5.96 11.47 13.43
CA ALA A 218 6.64 10.29 12.93
C ALA A 218 5.62 9.29 12.38
N ILE A 219 5.97 8.64 11.28
CA ILE A 219 5.13 7.62 10.63
C ILE A 219 5.75 6.26 10.88
N GLU A 220 4.97 5.35 11.45
CA GLU A 220 5.32 3.94 11.61
C GLU A 220 4.58 3.09 10.58
N PRO A 221 5.27 2.53 9.55
CA PRO A 221 4.67 1.61 8.61
C PRO A 221 4.27 0.30 9.29
N LEU A 222 3.00 -0.09 9.17
CA LEU A 222 2.49 -1.36 9.72
C LEU A 222 2.46 -2.47 8.67
N LEU A 223 1.91 -2.14 7.50
CA LEU A 223 1.78 -3.05 6.36
C LEU A 223 1.79 -2.22 5.08
N CYS A 224 2.76 -2.45 4.21
CA CYS A 224 2.85 -1.76 2.92
C CYS A 224 3.09 -2.75 1.79
N TYR A 225 2.17 -2.86 0.83
CA TYR A 225 2.27 -3.86 -0.25
C TYR A 225 1.97 -3.27 -1.62
N SER A 226 2.43 -3.97 -2.66
CA SER A 226 1.97 -3.78 -4.03
C SER A 226 1.36 -5.07 -4.54
N ILE A 227 0.17 -4.98 -5.12
CA ILE A 227 -0.49 -6.11 -5.75
C ILE A 227 -1.32 -5.64 -6.93
N ASP A 228 -1.40 -6.48 -7.96
CA ASP A 228 -2.06 -6.17 -9.23
C ASP A 228 -1.53 -4.85 -9.83
N HIS A 229 -2.30 -3.78 -9.74
CA HIS A 229 -1.98 -2.46 -10.28
C HIS A 229 -2.15 -1.33 -9.26
N TYR A 230 -1.95 -1.62 -7.98
CA TYR A 230 -1.97 -0.60 -6.93
C TYR A 230 -0.95 -0.89 -5.83
N ILE A 231 -0.67 0.14 -5.03
CA ILE A 231 0.03 0.05 -3.77
C ILE A 231 -0.91 0.40 -2.61
N ARG A 232 -0.64 -0.18 -1.46
CA ARG A 232 -1.38 0.07 -0.23
C ARG A 232 -0.42 0.31 0.92
N ILE A 233 -0.70 1.32 1.73
CA ILE A 233 0.07 1.67 2.92
C ILE A 233 -0.90 1.76 4.11
N TYR A 234 -0.59 1.05 5.18
CA TYR A 234 -1.16 1.24 6.51
C TYR A 234 -0.05 1.71 7.44
N ALA A 235 -0.24 2.85 8.10
CA ALA A 235 0.75 3.42 9.00
C ALA A 235 0.12 4.13 10.21
N LEU A 236 0.86 4.15 11.32
CA LEU A 236 0.47 4.89 12.53
C LEU A 236 1.20 6.22 12.63
N LEU A 237 0.48 7.22 13.13
CA LEU A 237 1.03 8.53 13.47
C LEU A 237 1.52 8.54 14.91
N HIS A 238 2.72 9.06 15.12
CA HIS A 238 3.34 9.24 16.43
C HIS A 238 3.87 10.67 16.58
N SER A 239 3.18 11.50 17.37
CA SER A 239 3.64 12.87 17.65
C SER A 239 4.97 12.89 18.40
N GLY A 240 5.88 13.77 17.98
CA GLY A 240 7.09 14.15 18.69
C GLY A 240 8.29 14.34 17.76
N ALA A 241 8.93 15.51 17.83
CA ALA A 241 10.06 15.90 16.98
C ALA A 241 11.20 14.86 16.96
N LEU A 242 11.64 14.35 18.12
CA LEU A 242 12.73 13.35 18.18
C LEU A 242 12.39 12.04 17.44
N LYS A 243 11.11 11.62 17.49
CA LYS A 243 10.66 10.45 16.73
C LYS A 243 10.66 10.76 15.24
N THR A 244 10.24 11.97 14.86
CA THR A 244 10.23 12.43 13.48
C THR A 244 11.64 12.47 12.91
N ASP A 245 12.61 13.00 13.65
CA ASP A 245 14.01 13.04 13.24
C ASP A 245 14.56 11.64 12.98
N ALA A 246 14.27 10.68 13.87
CA ALA A 246 14.68 9.28 13.71
C ALA A 246 14.05 8.59 12.47
N VAL A 247 12.84 8.99 12.07
CA VAL A 247 12.21 8.54 10.82
C VAL A 247 12.88 9.22 9.62
N LEU A 248 13.13 10.52 9.67
CA LEU A 248 13.78 11.25 8.56
C LEU A 248 15.19 10.73 8.26
N GLN A 249 15.94 10.28 9.27
CA GLN A 249 17.26 9.66 9.11
C GLN A 249 17.24 8.35 8.30
N GLN A 250 16.08 7.71 8.14
CA GLN A 250 15.90 6.49 7.35
C GLN A 250 15.44 6.77 5.90
N LEU A 251 15.36 8.04 5.49
CA LEU A 251 15.21 8.41 4.10
C LEU A 251 16.56 8.31 3.38
N GLY A 252 16.51 7.99 2.09
CA GLY A 252 17.70 7.96 1.27
C GLY A 252 17.39 7.54 -0.15
N TYR A 253 18.37 6.90 -0.79
CA TYR A 253 18.34 6.60 -2.21
C TYR A 253 18.73 5.15 -2.46
N ILE A 254 18.38 4.65 -3.65
CA ILE A 254 18.88 3.38 -4.16
C ILE A 254 19.63 3.68 -5.44
N ILE A 255 20.94 3.46 -5.43
CA ILE A 255 21.74 3.47 -6.65
C ILE A 255 21.55 2.17 -7.42
N HIS A 256 21.62 2.24 -8.75
CA HIS A 256 21.38 1.12 -9.63
C HIS A 256 22.24 1.19 -10.89
N CYS A 257 22.89 0.08 -11.24
CA CYS A 257 23.53 -0.10 -12.53
C CYS A 257 22.60 -0.87 -13.48
N PHE A 258 22.16 -0.25 -14.57
CA PHE A 258 21.34 -0.91 -15.58
C PHE A 258 22.09 -1.96 -16.40
N GLN A 259 23.42 -1.91 -16.43
CA GLN A 259 24.26 -2.85 -17.18
C GLN A 259 24.38 -4.21 -16.49
N CYS A 260 24.80 -4.22 -15.21
CA CYS A 260 25.02 -5.47 -14.48
C CYS A 260 23.91 -5.79 -13.46
N GLY A 261 23.09 -4.80 -13.09
CA GLY A 261 22.03 -4.93 -12.08
C GLY A 261 22.49 -4.69 -10.65
N TYR A 262 23.74 -4.26 -10.43
CA TYR A 262 24.25 -3.80 -9.12
C TYR A 262 23.30 -2.75 -8.54
N ARG A 263 23.17 -2.76 -7.22
CA ARG A 263 22.37 -1.78 -6.49
C ARG A 263 22.73 -1.77 -5.02
N SER A 264 22.58 -0.60 -4.39
CA SER A 264 22.78 -0.43 -2.97
C SER A 264 21.90 0.69 -2.41
N PRO A 265 21.34 0.55 -1.20
CA PRO A 265 20.81 1.69 -0.47
C PRO A 265 21.95 2.63 -0.04
N ILE A 266 21.70 3.93 -0.07
CA ILE A 266 22.64 4.98 0.36
C ILE A 266 21.86 6.12 1.05
N SER A 267 22.46 6.78 2.03
CA SER A 267 21.85 7.95 2.68
C SER A 267 22.22 9.29 2.03
N ASN A 268 23.38 9.36 1.36
CA ASN A 268 23.90 10.58 0.75
C ASN A 268 24.36 10.33 -0.69
N LEU A 269 23.73 11.01 -1.66
CA LEU A 269 24.10 10.92 -3.08
C LEU A 269 25.46 11.58 -3.39
N LEU A 270 25.82 12.65 -2.70
CA LEU A 270 27.03 13.43 -3.01
C LEU A 270 28.33 12.66 -2.71
N ALA A 271 28.26 11.68 -1.81
CA ALA A 271 29.40 10.88 -1.39
C ALA A 271 29.65 9.65 -2.29
N GLN A 272 28.86 9.44 -3.35
CA GLN A 272 28.91 8.22 -4.15
C GLN A 272 29.63 8.40 -5.47
N SER A 273 30.46 7.41 -5.81
CA SER A 273 31.05 7.30 -7.14
C SER A 273 29.93 7.17 -8.19
N PRO A 274 30.04 7.85 -9.34
CA PRO A 274 29.12 7.64 -10.45
C PRO A 274 29.32 6.30 -11.17
N GLU A 275 30.41 5.58 -10.87
CA GLU A 275 30.78 4.33 -11.52
C GLU A 275 30.38 3.11 -10.68
N CYS A 276 29.86 2.10 -11.37
CA CYS A 276 29.46 0.84 -10.78
C CYS A 276 30.68 0.05 -10.28
N PRO A 277 30.72 -0.40 -9.02
CA PRO A 277 31.84 -1.16 -8.49
C PRO A 277 32.01 -2.53 -9.15
N ASP A 278 30.94 -3.10 -9.72
CA ASP A 278 30.97 -4.42 -10.33
C ASP A 278 31.43 -4.41 -11.79
N CYS A 279 31.21 -3.31 -12.54
CA CYS A 279 31.43 -3.30 -13.99
C CYS A 279 31.88 -1.97 -14.59
N GLY A 280 32.12 -0.93 -13.79
CA GLY A 280 32.57 0.39 -14.23
C GLY A 280 31.54 1.23 -15.02
N ALA A 281 30.35 0.69 -15.31
CA ALA A 281 29.31 1.43 -16.01
C ALA A 281 28.66 2.51 -15.12
N SER A 282 27.97 3.48 -15.72
CA SER A 282 27.31 4.53 -14.96
C SER A 282 26.20 4.00 -14.04
N LEU A 283 26.10 4.62 -12.87
CA LEU A 283 25.03 4.42 -11.91
C LEU A 283 23.93 5.46 -12.09
N ASP A 284 22.68 5.03 -11.97
CA ASP A 284 21.50 5.88 -11.81
C ASP A 284 20.96 5.73 -10.38
N TYR A 285 19.98 6.55 -9.97
CA TYR A 285 19.40 6.51 -8.64
C TYR A 285 17.88 6.66 -8.61
N ALA A 286 17.27 6.02 -7.61
CA ALA A 286 15.90 6.28 -7.18
C ALA A 286 15.91 6.99 -5.82
N GLY A 287 15.05 7.99 -5.64
CA GLY A 287 14.84 8.67 -4.35
C GLY A 287 14.71 10.19 -4.43
N PRO A 288 14.60 10.89 -3.28
CA PRO A 288 14.57 10.32 -1.94
C PRO A 288 13.37 9.38 -1.75
N LEU A 289 13.58 8.29 -1.02
CA LEU A 289 12.57 7.27 -0.72
C LEU A 289 12.82 6.67 0.66
N TRP A 290 11.82 5.96 1.19
CA TRP A 290 11.93 5.26 2.47
C TRP A 290 12.85 4.04 2.39
N LEU A 291 13.94 4.00 3.16
CA LEU A 291 14.85 2.85 3.24
C LEU A 291 14.52 1.88 4.38
N GLY A 292 13.76 2.33 5.39
CA GLY A 292 13.39 1.52 6.54
C GLY A 292 12.43 0.35 6.23
N LYS A 293 11.91 -0.26 7.29
CA LYS A 293 11.01 -1.42 7.22
C LYS A 293 9.66 -1.03 6.61
N LEU A 294 9.11 -1.91 5.79
CA LEU A 294 7.77 -1.76 5.19
C LEU A 294 6.67 -2.48 5.99
N PHE A 295 7.08 -3.31 6.95
CA PHE A 295 6.19 -4.23 7.66
C PHE A 295 6.54 -4.26 9.14
N ASN A 296 5.50 -4.22 9.96
CA ASN A 296 5.57 -4.56 11.38
C ASN A 296 5.15 -6.04 11.52
N SER A 297 6.11 -6.92 11.86
CA SER A 297 5.86 -8.37 11.93
C SER A 297 4.75 -8.74 12.92
N SER A 298 4.75 -8.10 14.10
CA SER A 298 3.71 -8.33 15.12
C SER A 298 2.32 -7.96 14.60
N PHE A 299 2.21 -6.85 13.87
CA PHE A 299 0.96 -6.45 13.22
C PHE A 299 0.53 -7.46 12.14
N CYS A 300 1.47 -7.91 11.30
CA CYS A 300 1.19 -8.85 10.21
C CYS A 300 0.79 -10.24 10.72
N GLU A 301 1.42 -10.75 11.79
CA GLU A 301 1.03 -12.00 12.46
C GLU A 301 -0.38 -11.91 13.03
N LYS A 302 -0.67 -10.79 13.73
CA LYS A 302 -2.01 -10.49 14.26
C LYS A 302 -3.07 -10.43 13.17
N LEU A 303 -2.75 -9.82 12.03
CA LEU A 303 -3.60 -9.76 10.86
C LEU A 303 -3.86 -11.17 10.29
N LEU A 304 -2.83 -12.00 10.18
CA LEU A 304 -2.95 -13.39 9.70
C LEU A 304 -3.83 -14.25 10.62
N MET A 305 -3.66 -14.12 11.94
CA MET A 305 -4.52 -14.80 12.93
C MET A 305 -5.99 -14.42 12.80
N ARG A 306 -6.29 -13.14 12.50
CA ARG A 306 -7.66 -12.66 12.28
C ARG A 306 -8.23 -13.17 10.96
N ASN A 307 -7.41 -13.21 9.90
CA ASN A 307 -7.81 -13.77 8.62
C ASN A 307 -8.23 -15.25 8.75
N ALA A 308 -7.59 -16.01 9.65
CA ALA A 308 -7.98 -17.39 9.93
C ALA A 308 -9.40 -17.51 10.56
N LYS A 309 -9.82 -16.51 11.36
CA LYS A 309 -11.11 -16.51 12.08
C LYS A 309 -12.27 -15.93 11.27
N LEU A 310 -12.00 -14.91 10.45
CA LEU A 310 -13.02 -14.29 9.60
C LEU A 310 -13.30 -15.12 8.35
N GLN A 311 -14.52 -15.00 7.82
CA GLN A 311 -14.92 -15.53 6.52
C GLN A 311 -14.92 -14.38 5.51
N LEU A 312 -13.81 -14.26 4.77
CA LEU A 312 -13.60 -13.23 3.76
C LEU A 312 -13.45 -13.91 2.39
N GLY A 313 -13.97 -13.27 1.34
CA GLY A 313 -13.94 -13.83 -0.02
C GLY A 313 -12.52 -14.11 -0.50
N THR A 314 -11.55 -13.28 -0.10
CA THR A 314 -10.16 -13.40 -0.56
C THR A 314 -9.20 -14.01 0.46
N LYS A 315 -9.71 -14.65 1.52
CA LYS A 315 -8.94 -15.22 2.65
C LYS A 315 -7.70 -16.01 2.26
N LYS A 316 -7.80 -16.94 1.29
CA LYS A 316 -6.66 -17.77 0.83
C LYS A 316 -5.55 -16.92 0.21
N ARG A 317 -5.94 -15.92 -0.58
CA ARG A 317 -5.01 -15.00 -1.24
C ARG A 317 -4.30 -14.13 -0.20
N ILE A 318 -5.03 -13.66 0.82
CA ILE A 318 -4.47 -12.87 1.93
C ILE A 318 -3.46 -13.71 2.71
N SER A 319 -3.81 -14.94 3.11
CA SER A 319 -2.90 -15.81 3.85
C SER A 319 -1.58 -16.01 3.12
N LYS A 320 -1.63 -16.31 1.81
CA LYS A 320 -0.42 -16.50 1.01
C LYS A 320 0.43 -15.23 0.92
N MET A 321 -0.19 -14.07 0.70
CA MET A 321 0.53 -12.80 0.63
C MET A 321 1.20 -12.46 1.98
N VAL A 322 0.45 -12.56 3.07
CA VAL A 322 0.93 -12.20 4.41
C VAL A 322 2.03 -13.17 4.88
N GLN A 323 1.96 -14.45 4.52
CA GLN A 323 3.06 -15.40 4.77
C GLN A 323 4.35 -14.97 4.08
N PHE A 324 4.30 -14.60 2.78
CA PHE A 324 5.47 -14.05 2.10
C PHE A 324 5.97 -12.74 2.73
N ILE A 325 5.05 -11.89 3.19
CA ILE A 325 5.42 -10.65 3.90
C ILE A 325 6.17 -10.96 5.20
N LEU A 326 5.72 -11.95 5.98
CA LEU A 326 6.39 -12.35 7.22
C LEU A 326 7.78 -12.94 6.96
N GLU A 327 7.94 -13.73 5.90
CA GLU A 327 9.24 -14.25 5.46
C GLU A 327 10.19 -13.13 5.02
N GLU A 328 9.67 -12.08 4.37
CA GLU A 328 10.49 -11.01 3.78
C GLU A 328 10.68 -9.79 4.69
N ALA A 329 9.98 -9.71 5.83
CA ALA A 329 9.99 -8.55 6.71
C ALA A 329 11.38 -8.21 7.28
N ALA A 330 12.24 -9.23 7.44
CA ALA A 330 13.62 -9.08 7.89
C ALA A 330 14.64 -9.09 6.73
N SER A 331 14.19 -9.26 5.49
CA SER A 331 15.06 -9.39 4.33
C SER A 331 15.55 -8.04 3.81
N PRO A 332 16.64 -8.01 3.03
CA PRO A 332 17.20 -6.78 2.49
C PRO A 332 16.24 -6.02 1.57
N ILE A 333 16.49 -4.72 1.43
CA ILE A 333 15.79 -3.83 0.48
C ILE A 333 15.97 -4.34 -0.95
N THR A 334 14.94 -4.15 -1.79
CA THR A 334 14.85 -4.63 -3.18
C THR A 334 14.83 -6.16 -3.32
N TYR A 335 14.62 -6.64 -4.55
CA TYR A 335 14.61 -8.06 -4.89
C TYR A 335 15.22 -8.30 -6.29
N HIS A 336 15.66 -9.54 -6.53
CA HIS A 336 16.21 -10.00 -7.79
C HIS A 336 15.16 -10.82 -8.55
N ASN A 337 14.85 -10.47 -9.80
CA ASN A 337 14.06 -11.34 -10.65
C ASN A 337 14.97 -12.44 -11.21
N ILE A 338 14.71 -13.69 -10.80
CA ILE A 338 15.59 -14.81 -11.13
C ILE A 338 15.57 -15.10 -12.62
N HIS A 339 14.43 -14.97 -13.33
CA HIS A 339 14.41 -15.17 -14.78
C HIS A 339 15.23 -14.10 -15.53
N ARG A 340 15.17 -12.84 -15.10
CA ARG A 340 15.98 -11.78 -15.70
C ARG A 340 17.47 -12.00 -15.44
N LEU A 341 17.82 -12.39 -14.22
CA LEU A 341 19.19 -12.74 -13.85
C LEU A 341 19.69 -13.92 -14.69
N CYS A 342 18.93 -15.01 -14.77
CA CYS A 342 19.26 -16.18 -15.57
C CYS A 342 19.45 -15.84 -17.06
N LYS A 343 18.58 -14.99 -17.63
CA LYS A 343 18.72 -14.51 -19.01
C LYS A 343 20.01 -13.72 -19.22
N GLN A 344 20.36 -12.84 -18.27
CA GLN A 344 21.56 -12.02 -18.33
C GLN A 344 22.84 -12.87 -18.30
N TYR A 345 22.89 -13.88 -17.43
CA TYR A 345 24.03 -14.79 -17.29
C TYR A 345 24.00 -16.00 -18.25
N LYS A 346 22.96 -16.12 -19.09
CA LYS A 346 22.73 -17.25 -20.01
C LYS A 346 22.69 -18.62 -19.32
N ILE A 347 21.96 -18.71 -18.21
CA ILE A 347 21.82 -19.93 -17.39
C ILE A 347 20.36 -20.33 -17.22
N SER A 348 20.11 -21.60 -16.88
CA SER A 348 18.76 -22.12 -16.61
C SER A 348 18.35 -21.92 -15.15
N PRO A 349 17.12 -21.46 -14.86
CA PRO A 349 16.65 -21.29 -13.48
C PRO A 349 16.44 -22.65 -12.79
N ILE A 350 16.75 -22.70 -11.49
CA ILE A 350 16.43 -23.82 -10.60
C ILE A 350 15.15 -23.53 -9.77
N PRO A 351 14.54 -24.54 -9.12
CA PRO A 351 13.43 -24.30 -8.20
C PRO A 351 13.77 -23.28 -7.11
N MET A 352 12.85 -22.34 -6.85
CA MET A 352 13.08 -21.23 -5.93
C MET A 352 13.37 -21.69 -4.49
N GLU A 353 12.71 -22.74 -4.00
CA GLU A 353 13.03 -23.27 -2.65
C GLU A 353 14.47 -23.77 -2.57
N LYS A 354 14.96 -24.47 -3.61
CA LYS A 354 16.34 -24.98 -3.66
C LYS A 354 17.34 -23.81 -3.63
N LEU A 355 17.07 -22.75 -4.39
CA LEU A 355 17.93 -21.55 -4.39
C LEU A 355 17.97 -20.87 -3.02
N ILE A 356 16.82 -20.68 -2.38
CA ILE A 356 16.72 -20.07 -1.04
C ILE A 356 17.50 -20.90 -0.02
N GLN A 357 17.29 -22.22 0.00
CA GLN A 357 17.99 -23.11 0.94
C GLN A 357 19.51 -23.10 0.72
N ASN A 358 19.97 -23.08 -0.53
CA ASN A 358 21.40 -23.03 -0.84
C ASN A 358 22.05 -21.72 -0.37
N LEU A 359 21.37 -20.59 -0.56
CA LEU A 359 21.83 -19.29 -0.07
C LEU A 359 21.87 -19.23 1.46
N GLN A 360 20.81 -19.72 2.13
CA GLN A 360 20.74 -19.78 3.59
C GLN A 360 21.83 -20.68 4.18
N LYS A 361 22.12 -21.83 3.56
CA LYS A 361 23.23 -22.73 3.96
C LYS A 361 24.60 -22.05 3.88
N GLN A 362 24.77 -21.07 3.00
CA GLN A 362 25.99 -20.27 2.89
C GLN A 362 25.98 -19.01 3.77
N GLY A 363 24.98 -18.85 4.65
CA GLY A 363 24.90 -17.73 5.59
C GLY A 363 24.28 -16.45 5.03
N PHE A 364 23.75 -16.47 3.79
CA PHE A 364 23.04 -15.33 3.23
C PHE A 364 21.60 -15.27 3.73
N GLN A 365 21.08 -14.04 3.91
CA GLN A 365 19.64 -13.84 4.03
C GLN A 365 19.01 -14.16 2.68
N ALA A 366 17.96 -14.96 2.66
CA ALA A 366 17.24 -15.28 1.44
C ALA A 366 15.77 -15.56 1.74
N SER A 367 14.86 -14.91 1.02
CA SER A 367 13.41 -15.12 1.15
C SER A 367 12.68 -14.89 -0.18
N ARG A 368 11.46 -15.42 -0.28
CA ARG A 368 10.51 -14.99 -1.32
C ARG A 368 10.10 -13.54 -1.07
N THR A 369 9.37 -12.97 -2.03
CA THR A 369 8.80 -11.62 -1.90
C THR A 369 7.37 -11.57 -2.42
N HIS A 370 6.49 -10.82 -1.75
CA HIS A 370 5.12 -10.63 -2.24
C HIS A 370 5.06 -9.85 -3.55
N PHE A 371 6.06 -8.98 -3.82
CA PHE A 371 6.10 -8.14 -5.01
C PHE A 371 6.19 -8.94 -6.32
N SER A 372 6.76 -10.15 -6.28
CA SER A 372 6.93 -10.99 -7.46
C SER A 372 7.20 -12.45 -7.10
N ARG A 373 6.39 -13.36 -7.68
CA ARG A 373 6.47 -14.81 -7.44
C ARG A 373 7.78 -15.46 -7.91
N VAL A 374 8.47 -14.82 -8.84
CA VAL A 374 9.69 -15.31 -9.48
C VAL A 374 10.94 -14.56 -9.02
N SER A 375 10.81 -13.84 -7.91
CA SER A 375 11.87 -13.00 -7.37
C SER A 375 12.28 -13.45 -5.97
N LEU A 376 13.49 -13.05 -5.62
CA LEU A 376 14.20 -13.42 -4.40
C LEU A 376 14.74 -12.16 -3.73
N ARG A 377 14.56 -12.01 -2.43
CA ARG A 377 15.35 -11.06 -1.64
C ARG A 377 16.58 -11.77 -1.10
N THR A 378 17.74 -11.13 -1.22
CA THR A 378 18.97 -11.62 -0.60
C THR A 378 20.01 -10.52 -0.49
N ASN A 379 20.97 -10.67 0.42
CA ASN A 379 22.17 -9.85 0.51
C ASN A 379 23.34 -10.43 -0.31
N ALA A 380 23.15 -11.54 -1.02
CA ALA A 380 24.13 -12.07 -1.96
C ALA A 380 24.22 -11.21 -3.24
N SER A 381 25.42 -11.11 -3.80
CA SER A 381 25.62 -10.41 -5.09
C SER A 381 24.96 -11.18 -6.24
N ARG A 382 24.62 -10.47 -7.33
CA ARG A 382 24.02 -11.11 -8.52
C ARG A 382 24.93 -12.18 -9.12
N ALA A 383 26.24 -11.93 -9.13
CA ALA A 383 27.23 -12.89 -9.58
C ALA A 383 27.23 -14.15 -8.72
N HIS A 384 27.12 -14.01 -7.39
CA HIS A 384 27.04 -15.14 -6.47
C HIS A 384 25.78 -15.98 -6.68
N ILE A 385 24.62 -15.33 -6.86
CA ILE A 385 23.36 -16.01 -7.19
C ILE A 385 23.50 -16.79 -8.50
N ALA A 386 24.09 -16.19 -9.53
CA ALA A 386 24.28 -16.85 -10.83
C ALA A 386 25.19 -18.09 -10.70
N HIS A 387 26.29 -17.97 -9.96
CA HIS A 387 27.23 -19.07 -9.71
C HIS A 387 26.55 -20.25 -9.00
N LEU A 388 25.76 -19.98 -7.96
CA LEU A 388 24.99 -21.00 -7.24
C LEU A 388 23.99 -21.75 -8.14
N ILE A 389 23.34 -21.02 -9.05
CA ILE A 389 22.40 -21.61 -10.00
C ILE A 389 23.15 -22.52 -10.99
N GLN A 390 24.31 -22.09 -11.50
CA GLN A 390 25.15 -22.92 -12.38
C GLN A 390 25.61 -24.21 -11.70
N GLN A 391 26.14 -24.11 -10.48
CA GLN A 391 26.58 -25.28 -9.71
C GLN A 391 25.45 -26.27 -9.43
N SER A 392 24.21 -25.79 -9.31
CA SER A 392 23.05 -26.64 -9.02
C SER A 392 22.44 -27.32 -10.25
N ASN A 393 22.86 -26.90 -11.46
CA ASN A 393 22.47 -27.45 -12.76
C ASN A 393 23.53 -28.39 -13.36
N ALA A 394 24.79 -28.25 -12.93
CA ALA A 394 25.83 -29.26 -13.12
C ALA A 394 25.52 -30.48 -12.25
#